data_AF-A0A9E3LQY0-F1
#
_entry.id   AF-A0A9E3LQY0-F1
#
_cell.length_a   1.000
_cell.length_b   1.000
_cell.length_c   1.000
_cell.angle_alpha   90.00
_cell.angle_beta   90.00
_cell.angle_gamma   90.00
#
_symmetry.space_group_name_H-M   'P 1'
#
loop_
_entity.id
_entity.type
_entity.pdbx_description
1 polymer ?
#
loop_
_entity_poly.entity_id
_entity_poly.type
_entity_poly.pdbx_seq_one_letter_code
_entity_poly.pdbx_strand_id
1 'polypeptide(L)'
;MAISKITQSNQRGFTIIESLIALLVVSILLAAIAPVITLAVATRVQSRQVELASQAARTYIDGVRTGKIDAPTSTGSDTLNAYTAPTTTGTLTCPTSTNPNAYCTAPTGTSLYCVNFDSTDGCQNSSLTDMVIQAFRYNPTSGSTAANGYSLGIRVYRADAFKLSTTLSRNNAGGNNEKVTQNSFTGGAGQRTSPLVEMITDINETVPKYNDLCDRLGGCNN
;
A
#
# COMPACT_ATOMS: atom_id res chain seq x y z
N MET A 1 -38.83 -57.22 -57.19
CA MET A 1 -38.06 -55.97 -57.04
C MET A 1 -39.07 -54.91 -56.61
N ALA A 2 -39.03 -54.25 -55.46
CA ALA A 2 -38.02 -54.08 -54.43
C ALA A 2 -38.73 -53.91 -53.06
N ILE A 3 -38.11 -54.42 -51.98
CA ILE A 3 -38.54 -54.18 -50.60
C ILE A 3 -37.90 -52.85 -50.18
N SER A 4 -38.71 -51.81 -50.01
CA SER A 4 -38.24 -50.53 -49.49
C SER A 4 -37.99 -50.66 -47.99
N LYS A 5 -36.71 -50.70 -47.59
CA LYS A 5 -36.27 -50.62 -46.19
C LYS A 5 -36.64 -49.24 -45.67
N ILE A 6 -37.67 -49.16 -44.84
CA ILE A 6 -37.94 -47.97 -44.03
C ILE A 6 -36.83 -47.91 -42.97
N THR A 7 -35.87 -47.02 -43.16
CA THR A 7 -34.86 -46.69 -42.16
C THR A 7 -35.57 -46.07 -40.95
N GLN A 8 -35.70 -46.84 -39.88
CA GLN A 8 -36.18 -46.38 -38.59
C GLN A 8 -35.20 -45.32 -38.07
N SER A 9 -35.56 -44.04 -38.22
CA SER A 9 -34.81 -42.94 -37.63
C SER A 9 -34.81 -43.13 -36.12
N ASN A 10 -33.64 -43.41 -35.54
CA ASN A 10 -33.43 -43.39 -34.10
C ASN A 10 -33.54 -41.93 -33.62
N GLN A 11 -34.76 -41.40 -33.54
CA GLN A 11 -35.06 -40.19 -32.80
C GLN A 11 -35.02 -40.55 -31.30
N ARG A 12 -33.81 -40.78 -30.79
CA ARG A 12 -33.54 -40.69 -29.35
C ARG A 12 -33.62 -39.21 -29.00
N GLY A 13 -34.84 -38.74 -28.74
CA GLY A 13 -35.08 -37.42 -28.19
C GLY A 13 -34.41 -37.31 -26.82
N PHE A 14 -33.78 -36.16 -26.57
CA PHE A 14 -33.15 -35.80 -25.30
C PHE A 14 -34.11 -36.16 -24.15
N THR A 15 -33.71 -37.06 -23.26
CA THR A 15 -34.58 -37.43 -22.15
C THR A 15 -34.57 -36.31 -21.10
N ILE A 16 -35.68 -36.14 -20.38
CA ILE A 16 -35.76 -35.17 -19.26
C ILE A 16 -34.67 -35.46 -18.22
N ILE A 17 -34.34 -36.74 -18.01
CA ILE A 17 -33.26 -37.18 -17.09
C ILE A 17 -31.88 -36.74 -17.58
N GLU A 18 -31.59 -36.87 -18.87
CA GLU A 18 -30.33 -36.42 -19.47
C GLU A 18 -30.17 -34.90 -19.36
N SER A 19 -31.26 -34.16 -19.58
CA SER A 19 -31.30 -32.71 -19.38
C SER A 19 -31.06 -32.32 -17.90
N LEU A 20 -31.61 -33.10 -16.96
CA LEU A 20 -31.45 -32.86 -15.52
C LEU A 20 -30.02 -33.13 -15.06
N ILE A 21 -29.40 -34.22 -15.53
CA ILE A 21 -27.99 -34.53 -15.24
C ILE A 21 -27.07 -33.46 -15.84
N ALA A 22 -27.36 -32.99 -17.07
CA ALA A 22 -26.58 -31.93 -17.70
C ALA A 22 -26.61 -30.64 -16.86
N LEU A 23 -27.79 -30.22 -16.38
CA LEU A 23 -27.92 -29.04 -15.50
C LEU A 23 -27.21 -29.23 -14.16
N LEU A 24 -27.27 -30.43 -13.57
CA LEU A 24 -26.56 -30.77 -12.34
C LEU A 24 -25.04 -30.62 -12.55
N VAL A 25 -24.48 -31.23 -13.60
CA VAL A 25 -23.05 -31.13 -13.93
C VAL A 25 -22.63 -29.68 -14.16
N VAL A 26 -23.41 -28.91 -14.93
CA VAL A 26 -23.13 -27.47 -15.16
C VAL A 26 -23.13 -26.69 -13.86
N SER A 27 -24.08 -26.95 -12.95
CA SER A 27 -24.14 -26.24 -11.67
C SER A 27 -22.92 -26.53 -10.77
N ILE A 28 -22.43 -27.77 -10.75
CA ILE A 28 -21.21 -28.14 -10.02
C ILE A 28 -19.99 -27.47 -10.63
N LEU A 29 -19.89 -27.45 -11.97
CA LEU A 29 -18.78 -26.78 -12.67
C LEU A 29 -18.76 -25.28 -12.39
N LEU A 30 -19.91 -24.62 -12.41
CA LEU A 30 -20.01 -23.19 -12.07
C LEU A 30 -19.65 -22.92 -10.61
N ALA A 31 -20.12 -23.76 -9.68
CA ALA A 31 -19.77 -23.66 -8.26
C ALA A 31 -18.26 -23.86 -8.02
N ALA A 32 -17.61 -24.73 -8.78
CA ALA A 32 -16.17 -24.99 -8.68
C ALA A 32 -15.30 -23.81 -9.15
N ILE A 33 -15.78 -22.99 -10.09
CA ILE A 33 -15.02 -21.86 -10.66
C ILE A 33 -15.15 -20.59 -9.79
N ALA A 34 -16.26 -20.44 -9.05
CA ALA A 34 -16.55 -19.24 -8.26
C ALA A 34 -15.41 -18.83 -7.29
N PRO A 35 -14.78 -19.73 -6.52
CA PRO A 35 -13.68 -19.36 -5.62
C PRO A 35 -12.49 -18.73 -6.34
N VAL A 36 -12.15 -19.23 -7.54
CA VAL A 36 -11.01 -18.73 -8.33
C VAL A 36 -11.25 -17.30 -8.81
N ILE A 37 -12.48 -16.97 -9.21
CA ILE A 37 -12.85 -15.61 -9.63
C ILE A 37 -12.71 -14.64 -8.46
N THR A 38 -13.23 -15.01 -7.28
CA THR A 38 -13.14 -14.15 -6.08
C THR A 38 -11.69 -13.90 -5.68
N LEU A 39 -10.85 -14.94 -5.75
CA LEU A 39 -9.43 -14.84 -5.48
C LEU A 39 -8.73 -13.89 -6.47
N ALA A 40 -9.03 -14.01 -7.76
CA ALA A 40 -8.45 -13.16 -8.80
C ALA A 40 -8.83 -11.67 -8.64
N VAL A 41 -10.06 -11.38 -8.21
CA VAL A 41 -10.49 -10.01 -7.95
C VAL A 41 -9.79 -9.45 -6.70
N ALA A 42 -9.68 -10.25 -5.64
CA ALA A 42 -9.01 -9.83 -4.41
C ALA A 42 -7.54 -9.46 -4.64
N THR A 43 -6.80 -10.28 -5.39
CA THR A 43 -5.39 -10.00 -5.72
C THR A 43 -5.26 -8.72 -6.54
N ARG A 44 -6.15 -8.49 -7.53
CA ARG A 44 -6.14 -7.26 -8.34
C ARG A 44 -6.36 -5.99 -7.50
N VAL A 45 -7.27 -6.04 -6.53
CA VAL A 45 -7.52 -4.90 -5.64
C VAL A 45 -6.29 -4.61 -4.78
N GLN A 46 -5.67 -5.65 -4.23
CA GLN A 46 -4.47 -5.50 -3.41
C GLN A 46 -3.28 -4.97 -4.21
N SER A 47 -3.04 -5.49 -5.42
CA SER A 47 -2.01 -4.97 -6.32
C SER A 47 -2.24 -3.50 -6.66
N ARG A 48 -3.49 -3.10 -6.89
CA ARG A 48 -3.83 -1.68 -7.14
C ARG A 48 -3.51 -0.80 -5.93
N GLN A 49 -3.80 -1.25 -4.71
CA GLN A 49 -3.48 -0.48 -3.50
C GLN A 49 -1.97 -0.30 -3.33
N VAL A 50 -1.18 -1.35 -3.57
CA VAL A 50 0.29 -1.25 -3.52
C VAL A 50 0.84 -0.33 -4.62
N GLU A 51 0.24 -0.33 -5.81
CA GLU A 51 0.62 0.59 -6.89
C GLU A 51 0.36 2.05 -6.52
N LEU A 52 -0.84 2.36 -6.00
CA LEU A 52 -1.19 3.71 -5.54
C LEU A 52 -0.26 4.17 -4.41
N ALA A 53 0.04 3.29 -3.46
CA ALA A 53 0.98 3.60 -2.38
C ALA A 53 2.40 3.84 -2.89
N SER A 54 2.86 3.07 -3.89
CA SER A 54 4.17 3.25 -4.51
C SER A 54 4.26 4.57 -5.29
N GLN A 55 3.19 4.92 -6.01
CA GLN A 55 3.09 6.20 -6.71
C GLN A 55 3.08 7.37 -5.71
N ALA A 56 2.32 7.27 -4.62
CA ALA A 56 2.29 8.26 -3.55
C ALA A 56 3.68 8.46 -2.92
N ALA A 57 4.38 7.37 -2.59
CA ALA A 57 5.73 7.44 -2.03
C ALA A 57 6.71 8.15 -2.98
N ARG A 58 6.72 7.77 -4.26
CA ARG A 58 7.63 8.36 -5.27
C ARG A 58 7.36 9.84 -5.49
N THR A 59 6.10 10.22 -5.67
CA THR A 59 5.71 11.62 -5.87
C THR A 59 6.08 12.48 -4.65
N TYR A 60 5.92 11.95 -3.44
CA TYR A 60 6.36 12.62 -2.22
C TYR A 60 7.89 12.76 -2.15
N ILE A 61 8.65 11.70 -2.46
CA ILE A 61 10.11 11.76 -2.53
C ILE A 61 10.57 12.85 -3.49
N ASP A 62 10.00 12.88 -4.69
CA ASP A 62 10.36 13.87 -5.71
C ASP A 62 9.95 15.29 -5.29
N GLY A 63 8.79 15.44 -4.64
CA GLY A 63 8.34 16.71 -4.09
C GLY A 63 9.28 17.25 -3.00
N VAL A 64 9.76 16.39 -2.10
CA VAL A 64 10.76 16.75 -1.08
C VAL A 64 12.10 17.06 -1.72
N ARG A 65 12.55 16.25 -2.70
CA ARG A 65 13.83 16.45 -3.40
C ARG A 65 13.87 17.76 -4.20
N THR A 66 12.74 18.18 -4.77
CA THR A 66 12.63 19.44 -5.50
C THR A 66 12.33 20.64 -4.62
N GLY A 67 12.15 20.45 -3.30
CA GLY A 67 11.77 21.50 -2.36
C GLY A 67 10.35 22.05 -2.59
N LYS A 68 9.51 21.33 -3.35
CA LYS A 68 8.08 21.68 -3.51
C LYS A 68 7.25 21.28 -2.30
N ILE A 69 7.64 20.17 -1.67
CA ILE A 69 7.12 19.74 -0.37
C ILE A 69 8.24 20.01 0.64
N ASP A 70 7.91 20.73 1.71
CA ASP A 70 8.85 20.92 2.81
C ASP A 70 9.25 19.56 3.36
N ALA A 71 10.53 19.37 3.66
CA ALA A 71 10.98 18.10 4.17
C ALA A 71 10.38 17.83 5.59
N PRO A 72 10.25 16.57 6.04
CA PRO A 72 9.49 16.25 7.26
C PRO A 72 10.14 16.81 8.51
N THR A 73 9.36 17.32 9.47
CA THR A 73 9.90 17.91 10.72
C THR A 73 10.38 16.85 11.69
N SER A 74 9.93 15.61 11.54
CA SER A 74 10.36 14.48 12.35
C SER A 74 11.80 14.10 12.00
N THR A 75 12.72 14.32 12.94
CA THR A 75 14.16 14.02 12.77
C THR A 75 14.67 13.08 13.86
N GLY A 76 15.68 12.28 13.57
CA GLY A 76 16.36 11.45 14.58
C GLY A 76 17.58 10.70 14.07
N SER A 77 18.00 9.68 14.82
CA SER A 77 19.02 8.70 14.44
C SER A 77 18.42 7.32 14.11
N ASP A 78 17.14 7.12 14.43
CA ASP A 78 16.46 5.84 14.23
C ASP A 78 16.30 5.51 12.76
N THR A 79 16.75 4.33 12.37
CA THR A 79 16.53 3.80 11.02
C THR A 79 15.05 3.47 10.80
N LEU A 80 14.69 3.17 9.55
CA LEU A 80 13.32 2.80 9.19
C LEU A 80 12.73 1.66 10.01
N ASN A 81 13.52 0.74 10.55
CA ASN A 81 12.99 -0.33 11.39
C ASN A 81 12.78 0.10 12.86
N ALA A 82 13.55 1.08 13.33
CA ALA A 82 13.52 1.57 14.71
C ALA A 82 12.57 2.76 14.91
N TYR A 83 12.26 3.52 13.87
CA TYR A 83 11.39 4.70 13.96
C TYR A 83 9.93 4.33 14.26
N THR A 84 9.30 4.95 15.26
CA THR A 84 7.95 4.57 15.73
C THR A 84 6.89 4.74 14.66
N ALA A 85 5.95 3.78 14.60
CA ALA A 85 4.75 3.93 13.78
C ALA A 85 3.81 4.95 14.43
N PRO A 86 2.96 5.65 13.66
CA PRO A 86 2.08 6.64 14.23
C PRO A 86 1.00 5.96 15.09
N THR A 87 0.66 6.60 16.21
CA THR A 87 -0.51 6.22 17.01
C THR A 87 -1.73 6.96 16.48
N THR A 88 -2.69 6.20 15.96
CA THR A 88 -3.95 6.74 15.45
C THR A 88 -4.89 7.04 16.61
N THR A 89 -5.67 8.12 16.50
CA THR A 89 -6.59 8.60 17.55
C THR A 89 -8.06 8.56 17.10
N GLY A 90 -8.35 7.88 15.99
CA GLY A 90 -9.65 7.91 15.31
C GLY A 90 -9.90 9.18 14.49
N THR A 91 -8.99 10.15 14.53
CA THR A 91 -9.07 11.40 13.77
C THR A 91 -7.89 11.53 12.82
N LEU A 92 -8.17 11.98 11.59
CA LEU A 92 -7.20 12.33 10.57
C LEU A 92 -7.56 13.71 10.04
N THR A 93 -6.67 14.68 10.21
CA THR A 93 -6.89 16.04 9.72
C THR A 93 -5.71 16.41 8.85
N CYS A 94 -5.95 16.40 7.54
CA CYS A 94 -4.93 16.67 6.54
C CYS A 94 -5.28 17.93 5.73
N PRO A 95 -4.29 18.58 5.12
CA PRO A 95 -4.53 19.77 4.32
C PRO A 95 -5.38 19.48 3.10
N THR A 96 -6.10 20.51 2.69
CA THR A 96 -6.99 20.54 1.54
C THR A 96 -6.28 21.14 0.32
N SER A 97 -6.97 21.17 -0.82
CA SER A 97 -6.53 21.75 -2.10
C SER A 97 -6.05 23.21 -1.99
N THR A 98 -6.43 23.93 -0.93
CA THR A 98 -5.96 25.28 -0.64
C THR A 98 -4.54 25.34 -0.07
N ASN A 99 -4.04 24.24 0.53
CA ASN A 99 -2.68 24.11 1.06
C ASN A 99 -2.13 22.69 0.77
N PRO A 100 -1.99 22.28 -0.50
CA PRO A 100 -1.80 20.88 -0.88
C PRO A 100 -0.47 20.28 -0.43
N ASN A 101 0.51 21.11 -0.08
CA ASN A 101 1.87 20.69 0.24
C ASN A 101 2.16 20.63 1.75
N ALA A 102 1.17 20.92 2.60
CA ALA A 102 1.36 20.89 4.04
C ALA A 102 1.24 19.46 4.61
N TYR A 103 1.74 19.27 5.83
CA TYR A 103 1.55 18.03 6.60
C TYR A 103 0.19 18.03 7.32
N CYS A 104 -0.31 16.83 7.62
CA CYS A 104 -1.48 16.62 8.47
C CYS A 104 -1.23 17.11 9.89
N THR A 105 -2.25 17.73 10.49
CA THR A 105 -2.20 18.30 11.84
C THR A 105 -2.67 17.32 12.91
N ALA A 106 -3.39 16.27 12.52
CA ALA A 106 -3.81 15.18 13.41
C ALA A 106 -3.60 13.81 12.74
N PRO A 107 -3.03 12.80 13.47
CA PRO A 107 -2.52 12.88 14.85
C PRO A 107 -1.26 13.74 15.01
N THR A 108 -1.15 14.45 16.14
CA THR A 108 -0.05 15.40 16.41
C THR A 108 1.30 14.70 16.63
N GLY A 109 2.40 15.41 16.36
CA GLY A 109 3.76 14.90 16.64
C GLY A 109 4.27 13.88 15.61
N THR A 110 3.58 13.75 14.48
CA THR A 110 3.97 12.86 13.38
C THR A 110 4.03 13.66 12.08
N SER A 111 5.06 13.46 11.27
CA SER A 111 5.12 14.06 9.92
C SER A 111 4.34 13.17 8.96
N LEU A 112 3.03 13.39 8.90
CA LEU A 112 2.10 12.67 8.03
C LEU A 112 1.73 13.54 6.84
N TYR A 113 1.94 13.04 5.63
CA TYR A 113 1.59 13.73 4.40
C TYR A 113 0.44 13.02 3.69
N CYS A 114 -0.50 13.78 3.17
CA CYS A 114 -1.66 13.24 2.49
C CYS A 114 -1.46 13.20 0.97
N VAL A 115 -1.77 12.06 0.36
CA VAL A 115 -1.96 11.94 -1.08
C VAL A 115 -3.38 11.50 -1.34
N ASN A 116 -4.18 12.45 -1.81
CA ASN A 116 -5.58 12.26 -2.16
C ASN A 116 -5.68 11.62 -3.56
N PHE A 117 -6.45 10.53 -3.66
CA PHE A 117 -6.73 9.83 -4.92
C PHE A 117 -8.21 9.81 -5.29
N ASP A 118 -9.05 10.49 -4.52
CA ASP A 118 -10.47 10.63 -4.79
C ASP A 118 -10.89 12.09 -5.07
N SER A 119 -12.20 12.28 -5.29
CA SER A 119 -12.75 13.59 -5.67
C SER A 119 -12.98 14.52 -4.47
N THR A 120 -12.81 14.01 -3.26
CA THR A 120 -13.09 14.73 -2.02
C THR A 120 -11.82 15.33 -1.49
N ASP A 121 -11.90 16.53 -0.93
CA ASP A 121 -10.70 17.26 -0.58
C ASP A 121 -10.03 16.71 0.70
N GLY A 122 -8.70 16.63 0.67
CA GLY A 122 -7.87 16.05 1.74
C GLY A 122 -8.04 14.54 1.92
N CYS A 123 -7.22 13.95 2.80
CA CYS A 123 -7.29 12.52 3.12
C CYS A 123 -8.35 12.25 4.17
N GLN A 124 -9.23 11.30 3.86
CA GLN A 124 -10.31 10.93 4.77
C GLN A 124 -10.05 9.58 5.43
N ASN A 125 -10.31 9.46 6.73
CA ASN A 125 -10.23 8.19 7.44
C ASN A 125 -11.33 7.17 7.04
N SER A 126 -12.20 7.52 6.10
CA SER A 126 -13.15 6.62 5.44
C SER A 126 -12.74 6.23 4.01
N SER A 127 -11.75 6.90 3.42
CA SER A 127 -11.34 6.64 2.05
C SER A 127 -10.46 5.39 1.97
N LEU A 128 -10.74 4.57 0.95
CA LEU A 128 -9.99 3.34 0.66
C LEU A 128 -8.89 3.56 -0.37
N THR A 129 -8.89 4.73 -1.02
CA THR A 129 -7.97 5.10 -2.10
C THR A 129 -6.94 6.11 -1.63
N ASP A 130 -7.27 6.94 -0.65
CA ASP A 130 -6.34 7.91 -0.10
C ASP A 130 -5.19 7.25 0.64
N MET A 131 -4.01 7.81 0.46
CA MET A 131 -2.77 7.31 1.05
C MET A 131 -2.19 8.36 1.99
N VAL A 132 -1.78 7.90 3.18
CA VAL A 132 -1.12 8.73 4.18
C VAL A 132 0.32 8.24 4.32
N ILE A 133 1.23 9.17 4.10
CA ILE A 133 2.66 8.94 4.09
C ILE A 133 3.21 9.39 5.44
N GLN A 134 3.72 8.45 6.24
CA GLN A 134 4.60 8.78 7.36
C GLN A 134 6.01 8.97 6.82
N ALA A 135 6.57 10.15 7.01
CA ALA A 135 7.93 10.45 6.59
C ALA A 135 8.76 10.93 7.79
N PHE A 136 10.05 10.64 7.79
CA PHE A 136 10.97 11.13 8.82
C PHE A 136 12.38 11.16 8.25
N ARG A 137 13.18 12.06 8.80
CA ARG A 137 14.59 12.20 8.44
C ARG A 137 15.43 11.50 9.49
N TYR A 138 16.41 10.74 9.06
CA TYR A 138 17.42 10.23 9.97
C TYR A 138 18.81 10.37 9.36
N ASN A 139 19.79 10.61 10.22
CA ASN A 139 21.19 10.58 9.86
C ASN A 139 21.93 9.84 11.01
N PRO A 140 22.43 8.61 10.75
CA PRO A 140 23.03 7.78 11.80
C PRO A 140 24.36 8.33 12.33
N THR A 141 25.05 9.19 11.58
CA THR A 141 26.38 9.70 11.94
C THR A 141 26.36 11.07 12.59
N SER A 142 25.37 11.92 12.30
CA SER A 142 25.36 13.32 12.78
C SER A 142 24.11 13.74 13.54
N GLY A 143 23.08 12.88 13.64
CA GLY A 143 21.87 13.17 14.41
C GLY A 143 21.12 14.39 13.88
N SER A 144 20.06 14.17 13.11
CA SER A 144 19.04 15.17 12.73
C SER A 144 19.45 16.44 11.95
N THR A 145 20.73 16.79 11.79
CA THR A 145 21.12 18.01 11.06
C THR A 145 21.08 17.78 9.54
N ALA A 146 20.11 18.42 8.88
CA ALA A 146 19.91 18.31 7.43
C ALA A 146 21.08 18.87 6.58
N ALA A 147 21.97 19.69 7.19
CA ALA A 147 23.11 20.32 6.54
C ALA A 147 24.09 19.35 5.84
N ASN A 148 24.22 18.12 6.33
CA ASN A 148 25.09 17.07 5.74
C ASN A 148 24.28 16.07 4.88
N GLY A 149 23.04 16.42 4.54
CA GLY A 149 22.06 15.50 3.97
C GLY A 149 21.52 14.49 4.99
N TYR A 150 20.44 13.82 4.62
CA TYR A 150 19.74 12.86 5.47
C TYR A 150 19.15 11.72 4.64
N SER A 151 18.94 10.58 5.30
CA SER A 151 18.10 9.52 4.76
C SER A 151 16.65 9.81 5.11
N LEU A 152 15.79 9.79 4.11
CA LEU A 152 14.35 9.96 4.19
C LEU A 152 13.72 8.58 4.26
N GLY A 153 13.23 8.22 5.45
CA GLY A 153 12.45 7.02 5.68
C GLY A 153 10.97 7.31 5.44
N ILE A 154 10.30 6.43 4.69
CA ILE A 154 8.90 6.60 4.29
C ILE A 154 8.14 5.31 4.53
N ARG A 155 6.95 5.43 5.11
CA ARG A 155 5.94 4.38 5.18
C ARG A 155 4.62 4.91 4.66
N VAL A 156 3.97 4.14 3.79
CA VAL A 156 2.67 4.50 3.24
C VAL A 156 1.60 3.61 3.84
N TYR A 157 0.62 4.25 4.45
CA TYR A 157 -0.57 3.64 5.02
C TYR A 157 -1.80 4.04 4.22
N ARG A 158 -2.85 3.24 4.31
CA ARG A 158 -4.17 3.64 3.84
C ARG A 158 -4.77 4.68 4.79
N ALA A 159 -5.50 5.65 4.27
CA ALA A 159 -6.14 6.65 5.11
C ALA A 159 -7.16 6.04 6.10
N ASP A 160 -7.87 4.97 5.72
CA ASP A 160 -8.80 4.27 6.61
C ASP A 160 -8.15 3.54 7.80
N ALA A 161 -6.82 3.39 7.81
CA ALA A 161 -6.08 2.92 8.98
C ALA A 161 -6.20 3.89 10.18
N PHE A 162 -6.39 5.18 9.91
CA PHE A 162 -6.47 6.24 10.91
C PHE A 162 -7.86 6.39 11.56
N LYS A 163 -8.84 5.57 11.14
CA LYS A 163 -10.13 5.46 11.83
C LYS A 163 -10.01 4.72 13.16
N LEU A 164 -8.95 3.93 13.33
CA LEU A 164 -8.71 3.16 14.54
C LEU A 164 -8.11 4.07 15.64
N SER A 165 -8.13 3.58 16.88
CA SER A 165 -7.45 4.19 18.02
C SER A 165 -6.32 3.26 18.47
N THR A 166 -5.38 2.98 17.58
CA THR A 166 -4.28 2.03 17.80
C THR A 166 -2.98 2.51 17.19
N THR A 167 -1.85 2.02 17.69
CA THR A 167 -0.56 2.20 17.03
C THR A 167 -0.51 1.34 15.77
N LEU A 168 -0.20 1.98 14.63
CA LEU A 168 -0.04 1.25 13.37
C LEU A 168 1.15 0.29 13.45
N SER A 169 1.16 -0.69 12.57
CA SER A 169 2.25 -1.65 12.49
C SER A 169 3.43 -1.05 11.72
N ARG A 170 4.62 -1.60 11.98
CA ARG A 170 5.85 -1.32 11.24
C ARG A 170 6.67 -2.60 11.13
N ASN A 171 7.56 -2.66 10.16
CA ASN A 171 8.56 -3.71 10.13
C ASN A 171 9.42 -3.70 11.41
N ASN A 172 9.75 -4.90 11.88
CA ASN A 172 10.56 -5.18 13.06
C ASN A 172 10.02 -4.56 14.37
N ALA A 173 8.70 -4.40 14.51
CA ALA A 173 8.10 -3.80 15.70
C ALA A 173 8.51 -4.52 17.02
N GLY A 174 8.66 -5.85 16.98
CA GLY A 174 9.08 -6.69 18.10
C GLY A 174 10.58 -6.98 18.20
N GLY A 175 11.44 -6.39 17.35
CA GLY A 175 12.89 -6.61 17.37
C GLY A 175 13.34 -8.01 16.88
N ASN A 176 12.45 -8.77 16.25
CA ASN A 176 12.63 -10.15 15.80
C ASN A 176 12.71 -10.30 14.26
N ASN A 177 13.07 -9.23 13.55
CA ASN A 177 13.08 -9.14 12.07
C ASN A 177 11.72 -9.43 11.41
N GLU A 178 10.62 -9.16 12.11
CA GLU A 178 9.27 -9.36 11.58
C GLU A 178 8.98 -8.42 10.39
N LYS A 179 8.48 -8.96 9.28
CA LYS A 179 8.01 -8.17 8.15
C LYS A 179 6.48 -8.04 8.21
N VAL A 180 6.00 -6.84 8.50
CA VAL A 180 4.57 -6.53 8.71
C VAL A 180 4.00 -5.68 7.57
N THR A 181 4.55 -5.80 6.36
CA THR A 181 3.94 -5.20 5.16
C THR A 181 2.68 -5.96 4.78
N GLN A 182 1.64 -5.28 4.30
CA GLN A 182 0.40 -5.94 3.88
C GLN A 182 0.69 -7.07 2.87
N ASN A 183 0.25 -8.29 3.18
CA ASN A 183 0.42 -9.45 2.29
C ASN A 183 -0.43 -9.28 1.02
N SER A 184 0.07 -9.76 -0.12
CA SER A 184 -0.68 -9.84 -1.39
C SER A 184 -1.86 -10.83 -1.35
N PHE A 185 -2.02 -11.53 -0.22
CA PHE A 185 -3.16 -12.38 0.08
C PHE A 185 -3.43 -12.39 1.59
N THR A 186 -4.69 -12.13 1.94
CA THR A 186 -5.20 -12.13 3.31
C THR A 186 -6.69 -12.36 3.17
N GLY A 187 -7.24 -13.35 3.88
CA GLY A 187 -8.67 -13.61 3.85
C GLY A 187 -9.42 -12.39 4.41
N GLY A 188 -10.06 -11.60 3.54
CA GLY A 188 -10.80 -10.40 3.92
C GLY A 188 -10.17 -9.08 3.45
N ALA A 189 -10.44 -7.98 4.16
CA ALA A 189 -10.08 -6.61 3.77
C ALA A 189 -8.58 -6.24 3.99
N GLY A 190 -7.76 -7.23 4.32
CA GLY A 190 -6.35 -7.09 4.70
C GLY A 190 -6.08 -6.42 6.03
N GLN A 191 -4.83 -6.52 6.48
CA GLN A 191 -4.38 -5.92 7.74
C GLN A 191 -4.21 -4.41 7.56
N ARG A 192 -5.26 -3.66 7.89
CA ARG A 192 -5.35 -2.21 7.66
C ARG A 192 -4.29 -1.41 8.41
N THR A 193 -3.76 -1.95 9.50
CA THR A 193 -2.73 -1.29 10.32
C THR A 193 -1.32 -1.42 9.74
N SER A 194 -1.13 -2.33 8.78
CA SER A 194 0.15 -2.59 8.14
C SER A 194 0.46 -1.56 7.06
N PRO A 195 1.73 -1.12 6.92
CA PRO A 195 2.10 -0.31 5.78
C PRO A 195 1.96 -1.11 4.48
N LEU A 196 1.50 -0.43 3.43
CA LEU A 196 1.43 -0.98 2.08
C LEU A 196 2.82 -1.03 1.45
N VAL A 197 3.61 0.02 1.69
CA VAL A 197 4.94 0.21 1.11
C VAL A 197 5.82 0.92 2.14
N GLU A 198 7.08 0.51 2.22
CA GLU A 198 8.12 1.26 2.90
C GLU A 198 9.26 1.53 1.92
N MET A 199 9.83 2.74 1.98
CA MET A 199 10.95 3.15 1.14
C MET A 199 11.97 3.93 1.97
N ILE A 200 13.23 3.81 1.58
CA ILE A 200 14.31 4.66 2.07
C ILE A 200 14.93 5.32 0.85
N THR A 201 15.17 6.62 0.94
CA THR A 201 15.92 7.35 -0.08
C THR A 201 16.83 8.36 0.59
N ASP A 202 17.92 8.71 -0.08
CA ASP A 202 18.84 9.72 0.41
C ASP A 202 18.52 11.08 -0.23
N ILE A 203 18.46 12.11 0.62
CA ILE A 203 18.28 13.49 0.21
C ILE A 203 19.51 14.28 0.62
N ASN A 204 20.13 14.91 -0.37
CA ASN A 204 21.26 15.79 -0.17
C ASN A 204 20.78 17.24 -0.11
N GLU A 205 21.39 18.04 0.75
CA GLU A 205 21.19 19.50 0.74
C GLU A 205 22.10 20.20 -0.27
N THR A 206 21.97 21.52 -0.36
CA THR A 206 22.52 22.41 -1.41
C THR A 206 24.03 22.31 -1.64
N VAL A 207 24.82 21.81 -0.68
CA VAL A 207 26.26 21.55 -0.87
C VAL A 207 26.57 20.10 -0.49
N PRO A 208 26.26 19.13 -1.37
CA PRO A 208 26.58 17.73 -1.10
C PRO A 208 28.09 17.54 -1.11
N LYS A 209 28.67 17.09 0.01
CA LYS A 209 30.03 16.55 -0.01
C LYS A 209 29.94 15.04 -0.18
N TYR A 210 30.79 14.51 -1.05
CA TYR A 210 30.91 13.08 -1.27
C TYR A 210 31.15 12.30 0.04
N ASN A 211 31.99 12.85 0.93
CA ASN A 211 32.29 12.24 2.21
C ASN A 211 31.07 12.13 3.12
N ASP A 212 30.18 13.13 3.15
CA ASP A 212 28.97 13.09 3.99
C ASP A 212 28.01 11.98 3.53
N LEU A 213 27.96 11.71 2.22
CA LEU A 213 27.23 10.58 1.66
C LEU A 213 27.89 9.24 2.04
N CYS A 214 29.21 9.15 1.93
CA CYS A 214 29.97 7.96 2.31
C CYS A 214 29.75 7.60 3.78
N ASP A 215 29.84 8.58 4.68
CA ASP A 215 29.66 8.38 6.11
C ASP A 215 28.25 7.87 6.43
N ARG A 216 27.24 8.36 5.71
CA ARG A 216 25.84 7.92 5.87
C ARG A 216 25.59 6.48 5.38
N LEU A 217 26.29 6.06 4.33
CA LEU A 217 26.14 4.72 3.74
C LEU A 217 27.01 3.65 4.43
N GLY A 218 27.76 4.00 5.48
CA GLY A 218 28.63 3.08 6.20
C GLY A 218 30.06 2.98 5.65
N GLY A 219 30.49 4.00 4.89
CA GLY A 219 31.83 4.14 4.32
C GLY A 219 31.87 3.91 2.81
N CYS A 220 32.76 4.62 2.12
CA CYS A 220 33.14 4.36 0.74
C CYS A 220 34.44 3.57 0.75
N ASN A 221 34.36 2.24 0.74
CA ASN A 221 35.55 1.41 0.54
C ASN A 221 35.96 1.54 -0.94
N ASN A 222 37.20 1.97 -1.18
CA ASN A 222 37.84 1.97 -2.51
C ASN A 222 38.04 0.54 -3.02
#